data_AF-A0A671WEY1-F1
#
_entry.id   AF-A0A671WEY1-F1
#
_cell.length_a   1.000
_cell.length_b   1.000
_cell.length_c   1.000
_cell.angle_alpha   90.00
_cell.angle_beta   90.00
_cell.angle_gamma   90.00
#
_symmetry.space_group_name_H-M   'P 1'
#
loop_
_entity.id
_entity.type
_entity.pdbx_description
1 polymer ?
#
loop_
_entity_poly.entity_id
_entity_poly.type
_entity_poly.pdbx_seq_one_letter_code
_entity_poly.pdbx_strand_id
1 'polypeptide(L)'
;MWLREELLKSIWHAFTALDVDQRGKVSKSQLKVLSHSLCTVMKIPHDPVALEEHFKDDDKGPLSDQGYMPYLNRFILDKVREEFDVLEFNKMCWTLCYKKNICTKHLLMSDDDAFKVWCIFNFLSEEKYPLVIITEEIEYFLRKLLEAMGSGWSEEKFSDYKLQLNKKKNCLTAWELIELVGMGYFSKGLNRQTLSMGITEVFQELILDVLKQGYMMKKGHKRKNWTERWFVLRPNSVSYYVCEDLVEKKGDIVLDRSCCVESLPDKEGKKCLFIIKCTDKSFEISASDKKKKQEWIQAVQTCIQLLRLGLLSPHRESRLRRRELRQRQQVEEEDLAVRMKQLQLANDNKQRQLEAMRRNVHHYVIYVCPYGLLQVRQQMEEQVAQKSSELEQYLQRVRELEDMYHRLEEALEDERQAKQDEEAMRKLQARLLEEEAAKRAELEQIHLQQQRALSQTEAEKQELVAERLAKERDLQAAMQQLDRLERERQGALEQYEVRSYMWRFTLRL
;
A
#
# COMPACT_ATOMS: atom_id res chain seq x y z
N MET A 1 15.07 -9.70 2.19
CA MET A 1 16.47 -9.29 1.92
C MET A 1 16.41 -7.99 1.15
N TRP A 2 17.02 -6.92 1.65
CA TRP A 2 17.01 -5.64 0.95
C TRP A 2 17.91 -5.72 -0.28
N LEU A 3 17.48 -5.14 -1.39
CA LEU A 3 18.27 -5.12 -2.62
C LEU A 3 19.48 -4.21 -2.43
N ARG A 4 20.66 -4.66 -2.88
CA ARG A 4 21.91 -3.90 -2.83
C ARG A 4 21.74 -2.46 -3.32
N GLU A 5 20.99 -2.31 -4.40
CA GLU A 5 20.68 -1.04 -5.05
C GLU A 5 19.94 -0.07 -4.11
N GLU A 6 19.07 -0.57 -3.23
CA GLU A 6 18.34 0.28 -2.27
C GLU A 6 19.27 0.80 -1.17
N LEU A 7 20.24 0.01 -0.73
CA LEU A 7 21.24 0.43 0.27
C LEU A 7 22.20 1.46 -0.30
N LEU A 8 22.58 1.32 -1.58
CA LEU A 8 23.48 2.25 -2.27
C LEU A 8 22.94 3.68 -2.27
N LYS A 9 21.61 3.86 -2.36
CA LYS A 9 20.99 5.19 -2.39
C LYS A 9 21.28 6.01 -1.14
N SER A 10 21.08 5.40 0.03
CA SER A 10 21.38 6.03 1.32
C SER A 10 22.87 6.37 1.44
N ILE A 11 23.74 5.48 0.93
CA ILE A 11 25.19 5.68 0.95
C ILE A 11 25.62 6.80 0.01
N TRP A 12 24.99 6.95 -1.16
CA TRP A 12 25.26 8.06 -2.07
C TRP A 12 25.03 9.41 -1.40
N HIS A 13 23.92 9.59 -0.69
CA HIS A 13 23.69 10.82 0.08
C HIS A 13 24.77 11.10 1.13
N ALA A 14 25.19 10.06 1.87
CA ALA A 14 26.25 10.19 2.86
C ALA A 14 27.60 10.56 2.20
N PHE A 15 27.93 9.93 1.07
CA PHE A 15 29.16 10.21 0.32
C PHE A 15 29.17 11.64 -0.24
N THR A 16 28.08 12.07 -0.90
CA THR A 16 27.96 13.44 -1.44
C THR A 16 28.07 14.49 -0.33
N ALA A 17 27.57 14.21 0.87
CA ALA A 17 27.72 15.12 2.00
C ALA A 17 29.15 15.22 2.54
N LEU A 18 29.98 14.19 2.33
CA LEU A 18 31.41 14.20 2.68
C LEU A 18 32.27 14.86 1.60
N ASP A 19 31.81 14.87 0.35
CA ASP A 19 32.45 15.57 -0.78
C ASP A 19 32.18 17.08 -0.74
N VAL A 20 32.82 17.75 0.22
CA VAL A 20 32.61 19.19 0.51
C VAL A 20 32.90 20.07 -0.72
N ASP A 21 33.85 19.68 -1.56
CA ASP A 21 34.28 20.46 -2.72
C ASP A 21 33.44 20.19 -3.99
N GLN A 22 32.51 19.22 -3.95
CA GLN A 22 31.75 18.72 -5.12
C GLN A 22 32.63 18.30 -6.31
N ARG A 23 33.90 17.98 -6.02
CA ARG A 23 34.89 17.52 -7.01
C ARG A 23 34.90 16.00 -7.11
N GLY A 24 34.02 15.34 -6.35
CA GLY A 24 34.00 13.90 -6.20
C GLY A 24 35.19 13.37 -5.41
N LYS A 25 35.75 14.16 -4.50
CA LYS A 25 36.94 13.80 -3.74
C LYS A 25 36.67 13.91 -2.25
N VAL A 26 36.61 12.75 -1.59
CA VAL A 26 36.50 12.63 -0.14
C VAL A 26 37.85 12.21 0.43
N SER A 27 38.23 12.74 1.59
CA SER A 27 39.49 12.35 2.23
C SER A 27 39.51 10.88 2.67
N LYS A 28 40.67 10.21 2.60
CA LYS A 28 40.84 8.81 3.00
C LYS A 28 40.42 8.55 4.46
N SER A 29 40.61 9.53 5.34
CA SER A 29 40.17 9.46 6.74
C SER A 29 38.64 9.46 6.87
N GLN A 30 37.94 10.29 6.12
CA GLN A 30 36.46 10.29 6.11
C GLN A 30 35.89 8.99 5.54
N LEU A 31 36.50 8.45 4.47
CA LEU A 31 36.08 7.17 3.89
C LEU A 31 36.32 5.98 4.84
N LYS A 32 37.42 6.01 5.61
CA LYS A 32 37.67 5.05 6.69
C LYS A 32 36.57 5.08 7.75
N VAL A 33 36.22 6.28 8.23
CA VAL A 33 35.16 6.43 9.24
C VAL A 33 33.81 5.97 8.69
N LEU A 34 33.45 6.36 7.46
CA LEU A 34 32.22 5.90 6.81
C LEU A 34 32.19 4.38 6.66
N SER A 35 33.28 3.77 6.17
CA SER A 35 33.38 2.31 6.00
C SER A 35 33.26 1.57 7.32
N HIS A 36 33.90 2.08 8.37
CA HIS A 36 33.80 1.51 9.71
C HIS A 36 32.37 1.59 10.24
N SER A 37 31.73 2.75 10.15
CA SER A 37 30.33 2.93 10.55
C SER A 37 29.38 2.00 9.79
N LEU A 38 29.58 1.84 8.48
CA LEU A 38 28.81 0.92 7.64
C LEU A 38 28.99 -0.53 8.11
N CYS A 39 30.24 -0.97 8.31
CA CYS A 39 30.52 -2.34 8.78
C CYS A 39 29.89 -2.58 10.16
N THR A 40 29.98 -1.63 11.09
CA THR A 40 29.41 -1.75 12.43
C THR A 40 27.89 -1.90 12.38
N VAL A 41 27.18 -1.03 11.65
CA VAL A 41 25.71 -1.09 11.58
C VAL A 41 25.23 -2.33 10.82
N MET A 42 25.97 -2.75 9.79
CA MET A 42 25.65 -3.95 9.00
C MET A 42 26.17 -5.25 9.63
N LYS A 43 26.76 -5.18 10.84
CA LYS A 43 27.35 -6.32 11.58
C LYS A 43 28.38 -7.11 10.77
N ILE A 44 29.19 -6.43 9.97
CA ILE A 44 30.23 -7.03 9.16
C ILE A 44 31.56 -6.94 9.92
N PRO A 45 32.37 -8.02 9.96
CA PRO A 45 33.73 -7.97 10.49
C PRO A 45 34.54 -6.92 9.74
N HIS A 46 34.95 -5.87 10.45
CA HIS A 46 35.72 -4.78 9.86
C HIS A 46 37.17 -5.23 9.67
N ASP A 47 37.64 -5.23 8.43
CA ASP A 47 39.04 -5.44 8.09
C ASP A 47 39.70 -4.09 7.78
N PRO A 48 40.44 -3.50 8.75
CA PRO A 48 41.08 -2.20 8.57
C PRO A 48 42.22 -2.24 7.53
N VAL A 49 42.80 -3.43 7.27
CA VAL A 49 43.94 -3.60 6.35
C VAL A 49 43.44 -3.60 4.90
N ALA A 50 42.28 -4.22 4.63
CA ALA A 50 41.71 -4.30 3.28
C ALA A 50 41.47 -2.93 2.64
N LEU A 51 41.01 -1.93 3.40
CA LEU A 51 40.82 -0.57 2.89
C LEU A 51 42.17 0.12 2.63
N GLU A 52 43.18 -0.11 3.49
CA GLU A 52 44.50 0.46 3.30
C GLU A 52 45.22 -0.11 2.09
N GLU A 53 45.10 -1.42 1.85
CA GLU A 53 45.62 -2.10 0.66
C GLU A 53 44.89 -1.68 -0.62
N HIS A 54 43.57 -1.49 -0.57
CA HIS A 54 42.80 -1.06 -1.74
C HIS A 54 43.17 0.36 -2.19
N PHE A 55 43.55 1.24 -1.26
CA PHE A 55 43.96 2.62 -1.54
C PHE A 55 45.47 2.85 -1.33
N LYS A 56 46.31 1.83 -1.53
CA LYS A 56 47.76 1.90 -1.26
C LYS A 56 48.54 2.62 -2.37
N ASP A 57 48.07 2.51 -3.61
CA ASP A 57 48.82 2.95 -4.82
C ASP A 57 48.10 4.00 -5.68
N ASP A 58 46.94 4.53 -5.27
CA ASP A 58 46.15 5.47 -6.08
C ASP A 58 46.13 6.89 -5.49
N ASP A 59 47.01 7.77 -5.98
CA ASP A 59 47.00 9.22 -5.74
C ASP A 59 45.93 9.93 -6.59
N LYS A 60 45.27 9.23 -7.52
CA LYS A 60 44.08 9.74 -8.21
C LYS A 60 42.90 9.47 -7.29
N GLY A 61 42.45 10.50 -6.59
CA GLY A 61 41.40 10.42 -5.57
C GLY A 61 40.14 9.60 -5.92
N PRO A 62 39.21 9.40 -4.97
CA PRO A 62 38.30 8.24 -4.84
C PRO A 62 37.26 7.95 -5.95
N LEU A 63 37.35 8.61 -7.11
CA LEU A 63 36.54 8.42 -8.32
C LEU A 63 37.31 7.80 -9.51
N SER A 64 38.47 7.17 -9.30
CA SER A 64 39.07 6.33 -10.35
C SER A 64 38.23 5.05 -10.56
N ASP A 65 38.52 4.28 -11.62
CA ASP A 65 37.95 2.94 -11.82
C ASP A 65 38.33 1.95 -10.68
N GLN A 66 39.22 2.37 -9.77
CA GLN A 66 39.58 1.74 -8.48
C GLN A 66 39.02 2.52 -7.26
N GLY A 67 37.96 3.30 -7.44
CA GLY A 67 37.39 4.20 -6.44
C GLY A 67 36.63 3.53 -5.29
N TYR A 68 36.00 4.36 -4.45
CA TYR A 68 35.29 3.89 -3.24
C TYR A 68 34.08 2.98 -3.53
N MET A 69 33.41 3.15 -4.67
CA MET A 69 32.23 2.36 -5.02
C MET A 69 32.55 0.89 -5.32
N PRO A 70 33.59 0.55 -6.13
CA PRO A 70 34.09 -0.82 -6.24
C PRO A 70 34.46 -1.45 -4.89
N TYR A 71 35.14 -0.71 -4.01
CA TYR A 71 35.47 -1.17 -2.66
C TYR A 71 34.21 -1.49 -1.85
N LEU A 72 33.29 -0.53 -1.77
CA LEU A 72 32.04 -0.65 -1.03
C LEU A 72 31.24 -1.87 -1.49
N ASN A 73 31.10 -2.06 -2.79
CA ASN A 73 30.42 -3.23 -3.33
C ASN A 73 31.10 -4.52 -2.88
N ARG A 74 32.39 -4.69 -3.21
CA ARG A 74 33.10 -5.96 -3.04
C ARG A 74 33.40 -6.33 -1.59
N PHE A 75 33.70 -5.35 -0.75
CA PHE A 75 34.22 -5.61 0.60
C PHE A 75 33.22 -5.35 1.72
N ILE A 76 32.15 -4.59 1.46
CA ILE A 76 31.09 -4.31 2.43
C ILE A 76 29.79 -4.98 1.97
N LEU A 77 29.22 -4.55 0.85
CA LEU A 77 27.88 -4.99 0.44
C LEU A 77 27.81 -6.49 0.10
N ASP A 78 28.86 -7.10 -0.48
CA ASP A 78 28.92 -8.55 -0.73
C ASP A 78 29.10 -9.39 0.54
N LYS A 79 29.52 -8.78 1.66
CA LYS A 79 29.77 -9.47 2.93
C LYS A 79 28.58 -9.43 3.88
N VAL A 80 27.47 -8.83 3.47
CA VAL A 80 26.22 -8.79 4.25
C VAL A 80 25.63 -10.20 4.31
N ARG A 81 25.77 -10.86 5.46
CA ARG A 81 25.27 -12.23 5.69
C ARG A 81 24.14 -12.31 6.72
N GLU A 82 24.07 -11.35 7.63
CA GLU A 82 23.13 -11.33 8.74
C GLU A 82 22.02 -10.28 8.55
N GLU A 83 20.88 -10.48 9.21
CA GLU A 83 19.85 -9.46 9.32
C GLU A 83 20.35 -8.30 10.21
N PHE A 84 20.41 -7.11 9.62
CA PHE A 84 20.73 -5.86 10.29
C PHE A 84 19.55 -4.90 10.26
N ASP A 85 19.54 -3.93 11.17
CA ASP A 85 18.49 -2.92 11.23
C ASP A 85 18.72 -1.86 10.13
N VAL A 86 17.90 -1.93 9.08
CA VAL A 86 17.97 -0.99 7.95
C VAL A 86 17.59 0.43 8.37
N LEU A 87 16.78 0.62 9.41
CA LEU A 87 16.46 1.95 9.92
C LEU A 87 17.66 2.55 10.64
N GLU A 88 18.40 1.80 11.44
CA GLU A 88 19.65 2.28 12.04
C GLU A 88 20.67 2.66 10.96
N PHE A 89 20.78 1.84 9.92
CA PHE A 89 21.61 2.12 8.74
C PHE A 89 21.22 3.42 8.04
N ASN A 90 19.93 3.60 7.76
CA ASN A 90 19.41 4.81 7.13
C ASN A 90 19.60 6.03 8.03
N LYS A 91 19.39 5.90 9.34
CA LYS A 91 19.64 6.98 10.31
C LYS A 91 21.12 7.38 10.32
N MET A 92 22.04 6.42 10.30
CA MET A 92 23.47 6.71 10.22
C MET A 92 23.78 7.54 8.96
N CYS A 93 23.31 7.11 7.79
CA CYS A 93 23.50 7.86 6.54
C CYS A 93 22.86 9.26 6.60
N TRP A 94 21.64 9.35 7.12
CA TRP A 94 20.91 10.62 7.30
C TRP A 94 21.66 11.63 8.15
N THR A 95 22.26 11.19 9.27
CA THR A 95 22.99 12.12 10.17
C THR A 95 24.20 12.78 9.51
N LEU A 96 24.78 12.16 8.47
CA LEU A 96 25.90 12.70 7.72
C LEU A 96 25.49 13.78 6.73
N CYS A 97 24.29 13.69 6.15
CA CYS A 97 23.84 14.57 5.07
C CYS A 97 22.82 15.62 5.48
N TYR A 98 21.99 15.36 6.48
CA TYR A 98 20.84 16.21 6.81
C TYR A 98 21.22 17.65 7.21
N LYS A 99 22.14 17.79 8.18
CA LYS A 99 22.50 19.10 8.77
C LYS A 99 23.07 20.10 7.77
N LYS A 100 23.59 19.62 6.64
CA LYS A 100 24.18 20.46 5.59
C LYS A 100 23.17 20.94 4.55
N ASN A 101 22.03 20.26 4.43
CA ASN A 101 21.14 20.41 3.29
C ASN A 101 19.74 20.96 3.65
N ILE A 102 19.29 20.88 4.91
CA ILE A 102 17.96 21.34 5.31
C ILE A 102 17.99 22.18 6.60
N CYS A 103 17.15 23.22 6.63
CA CYS A 103 16.74 23.91 7.85
C CYS A 103 15.23 23.70 8.09
N THR A 104 14.85 22.79 8.99
CA THR A 104 13.44 22.48 9.30
C THR A 104 12.68 23.59 10.02
N LYS A 105 13.35 24.65 10.49
CA LYS A 105 12.74 25.74 11.27
C LYS A 105 11.58 26.45 10.56
N HIS A 106 11.56 26.41 9.23
CA HIS A 106 10.52 27.05 8.41
C HIS A 106 9.46 26.09 7.89
N LEU A 107 9.62 24.78 8.15
CA LEU A 107 8.74 23.74 7.63
C LEU A 107 7.72 23.31 8.69
N LEU A 108 6.55 22.87 8.24
CA LEU A 108 5.48 22.33 9.09
C LEU A 108 5.75 20.88 9.55
N MET A 109 7.01 20.47 9.66
CA MET A 109 7.41 19.09 9.97
C MET A 109 8.59 19.03 10.93
N SER A 110 8.75 17.91 11.64
CA SER A 110 9.89 17.66 12.52
C SER A 110 11.09 17.05 11.78
N ASP A 111 12.25 17.00 12.44
CA ASP A 111 13.43 16.31 11.92
C ASP A 111 13.18 14.81 11.66
N ASP A 112 12.33 14.19 12.49
CA ASP A 112 11.92 12.78 12.33
C ASP A 112 11.01 12.60 11.12
N ASP A 113 10.10 13.53 10.86
CA ASP A 113 9.26 13.53 9.66
C ASP A 113 10.10 13.73 8.40
N ALA A 114 11.08 14.63 8.42
CA ALA A 114 12.01 14.84 7.31
C ALA A 114 12.82 13.56 7.00
N PHE A 115 13.27 12.84 8.03
CA PHE A 115 13.93 11.54 7.88
C PHE A 115 13.03 10.49 7.22
N LYS A 116 11.75 10.43 7.62
CA LYS A 116 10.76 9.51 7.01
C LYS A 116 10.53 9.85 5.53
N VAL A 117 10.34 11.13 5.20
CA VAL A 117 10.17 11.58 3.80
C VAL A 117 11.43 11.26 2.99
N TRP A 118 12.62 11.43 3.57
CA TRP A 118 13.88 11.04 2.91
C TRP A 118 13.97 9.54 2.61
N CYS A 119 13.52 8.68 3.54
CA CYS A 119 13.46 7.24 3.29
C CYS A 119 12.44 6.90 2.18
N ILE A 120 11.29 7.56 2.17
CA ILE A 120 10.27 7.42 1.11
C ILE A 120 10.84 7.86 -0.24
N PHE A 121 11.58 8.98 -0.28
CA PHE A 121 12.30 9.40 -1.46
C PHE A 121 13.24 8.30 -1.96
N ASN A 122 14.11 7.75 -1.11
CA ASN A 122 15.05 6.70 -1.52
C ASN A 122 14.31 5.46 -2.08
N PHE A 123 13.16 5.11 -1.50
CA PHE A 123 12.34 4.00 -1.98
C PHE A 123 11.75 4.27 -3.38
N LEU A 124 11.28 5.49 -3.65
CA LEU A 124 10.61 5.85 -4.90
C LEU A 124 11.57 6.34 -6.00
N SER A 125 12.73 6.90 -5.64
CA SER A 125 13.69 7.53 -6.56
C SER A 125 14.20 6.57 -7.63
N GLU A 126 14.64 7.12 -8.75
CA GLU A 126 15.33 6.35 -9.79
C GLU A 126 16.61 5.67 -9.26
N GLU A 127 17.07 4.64 -9.95
CA GLU A 127 18.25 3.84 -9.55
C GLU A 127 19.59 4.49 -9.91
N LYS A 128 19.58 5.41 -10.87
CA LYS A 128 20.80 6.07 -11.35
C LYS A 128 21.13 7.29 -10.50
N TYR A 129 22.40 7.48 -10.19
CA TYR A 129 22.92 8.70 -9.58
C TYR A 129 23.11 9.80 -10.65
N PRO A 130 22.82 11.08 -10.38
CA PRO A 130 22.27 11.64 -9.13
C PRO A 130 20.83 11.20 -8.87
N LEU A 131 20.52 10.94 -7.60
CA LEU A 131 19.19 10.48 -7.20
C LEU A 131 18.15 11.56 -7.39
N VAL A 132 17.10 11.22 -8.15
CA VAL A 132 15.95 12.07 -8.40
C VAL A 132 14.66 11.26 -8.30
N ILE A 133 13.57 11.92 -7.92
CA ILE A 133 12.22 11.39 -8.00
C ILE A 133 11.50 12.09 -9.16
N ILE A 134 10.88 11.29 -10.03
CA ILE A 134 10.15 11.78 -11.21
C ILE A 134 8.74 12.23 -10.84
N THR A 135 8.12 12.99 -11.73
CA THR A 135 6.79 13.60 -11.50
C THR A 135 5.72 12.57 -11.17
N GLU A 136 5.74 11.40 -11.81
CA GLU A 136 4.77 10.32 -11.62
C GLU A 136 4.85 9.71 -10.22
N GLU A 137 6.07 9.53 -9.69
CA GLU A 137 6.26 8.99 -8.34
C GLU A 137 6.03 10.08 -7.26
N ILE A 138 6.26 11.36 -7.58
CA ILE A 138 5.85 12.49 -6.74
C ILE A 138 4.33 12.50 -6.61
N GLU A 139 3.59 12.37 -7.72
CA GLU A 139 2.13 12.30 -7.72
C GLU A 139 1.63 11.14 -6.86
N TYR A 140 2.19 9.94 -7.09
CA TYR A 140 1.86 8.74 -6.31
C TYR A 140 2.04 8.97 -4.80
N PHE A 141 3.18 9.53 -4.40
CA PHE A 141 3.47 9.80 -2.99
C PHE A 141 2.51 10.84 -2.41
N LEU A 142 2.27 11.96 -3.11
CA LEU A 142 1.38 13.01 -2.62
C LEU A 142 -0.07 12.53 -2.51
N ARG A 143 -0.55 11.71 -3.46
CA ARG A 143 -1.87 11.08 -3.38
C ARG A 143 -1.99 10.22 -2.13
N LYS A 144 -1.01 9.35 -1.89
CA LYS A 144 -0.93 8.50 -0.69
C LYS A 144 -0.89 9.31 0.60
N LEU A 145 -0.11 10.39 0.62
CA LEU A 145 0.01 11.27 1.77
C LEU A 145 -1.31 11.98 2.07
N LEU A 146 -2.00 12.51 1.05
CA LEU A 146 -3.28 13.19 1.21
C LEU A 146 -4.39 12.21 1.65
N GLU A 147 -4.41 11.00 1.10
CA GLU A 147 -5.32 9.92 1.50
C GLU A 147 -5.14 9.56 2.99
N ALA A 148 -3.89 9.37 3.44
CA ALA A 148 -3.58 9.11 4.85
C ALA A 148 -3.98 10.28 5.78
N MET A 149 -3.97 11.52 5.28
CA MET A 149 -4.46 12.69 6.01
C MET A 149 -5.98 12.87 5.93
N GLY A 150 -6.72 12.00 5.24
CA GLY A 150 -8.15 12.13 5.01
C GLY A 150 -8.55 13.32 4.12
N SER A 151 -7.60 13.83 3.32
CA SER A 151 -7.78 14.97 2.43
C SER A 151 -8.01 14.51 0.99
N GLY A 152 -8.90 15.21 0.27
CA GLY A 152 -9.16 14.92 -1.14
C GLY A 152 -8.00 15.33 -2.06
N TRP A 153 -7.73 14.53 -3.08
CA TRP A 153 -6.80 14.87 -4.15
C TRP A 153 -7.38 15.99 -5.04
N SER A 154 -6.54 16.97 -5.41
CA SER A 154 -6.90 18.04 -6.34
C SER A 154 -6.01 17.97 -7.57
N GLU A 155 -6.60 17.48 -8.66
CA GLU A 155 -5.90 17.27 -9.93
C GLU A 155 -5.47 18.60 -10.58
N GLU A 156 -6.29 19.64 -10.46
CA GLU A 156 -6.00 21.00 -10.94
C GLU A 156 -4.71 21.57 -10.31
N LYS A 157 -4.62 21.55 -8.97
CA LYS A 157 -3.43 22.05 -8.24
C LYS A 157 -2.16 21.30 -8.61
N PHE A 158 -2.27 19.99 -8.84
CA PHE A 158 -1.11 19.19 -9.24
C PHE A 158 -0.73 19.44 -10.71
N SER A 159 -1.70 19.66 -11.60
CA SER A 159 -1.45 20.05 -12.99
C SER A 159 -0.70 21.39 -13.08
N ASP A 160 -1.14 22.39 -12.31
CA ASP A 160 -0.45 23.69 -12.20
C ASP A 160 0.98 23.54 -11.67
N TYR A 161 1.17 22.69 -10.66
CA TYR A 161 2.49 22.38 -10.12
C TYR A 161 3.36 21.66 -11.16
N LYS A 162 2.81 20.69 -11.89
CA LYS A 162 3.50 19.95 -12.96
C LYS A 162 3.98 20.89 -14.07
N LEU A 163 3.17 21.87 -14.46
CA LEU A 163 3.57 22.91 -15.42
C LEU A 163 4.79 23.73 -14.93
N GLN A 164 4.85 24.04 -13.63
CA GLN A 164 5.99 24.72 -13.04
C GLN A 164 7.23 23.81 -12.97
N LEU A 165 7.03 22.55 -12.59
CA LEU A 165 8.09 21.55 -12.50
C LEU A 165 8.67 21.20 -13.87
N ASN A 166 7.86 21.30 -14.94
CA ASN A 166 8.31 21.02 -16.29
C ASN A 166 9.41 21.98 -16.77
N LYS A 167 9.45 23.20 -16.21
CA LYS A 167 10.54 24.16 -16.45
C LYS A 167 11.85 23.75 -15.75
N LYS A 168 11.79 22.83 -14.79
CA LYS A 168 12.89 22.33 -13.95
C LYS A 168 13.14 20.81 -14.13
N LYS A 169 13.11 20.30 -15.37
CA LYS A 169 13.50 18.92 -15.72
C LYS A 169 12.57 17.79 -15.22
N ASN A 170 11.32 18.08 -14.83
CA ASN A 170 10.30 17.10 -14.44
C ASN A 170 10.67 16.20 -13.24
N CYS A 171 11.65 16.59 -12.42
CA CYS A 171 12.13 15.79 -11.30
C CYS A 171 12.53 16.63 -10.10
N LEU A 172 12.58 16.00 -8.93
CA LEU A 172 13.00 16.62 -7.67
C LEU A 172 14.13 15.82 -7.02
N THR A 173 14.99 16.52 -6.31
CA THR A 173 15.93 15.92 -5.35
C THR A 173 15.22 15.58 -4.04
N ALA A 174 15.89 14.82 -3.17
CA ALA A 174 15.36 14.48 -1.84
C ALA A 174 15.00 15.73 -1.01
N TRP A 175 15.84 16.77 -1.12
CA TRP A 175 15.71 18.00 -0.35
C TRP A 175 14.52 18.83 -0.83
N GLU A 176 14.37 18.97 -2.15
CA GLU A 176 13.21 19.68 -2.73
C GLU A 176 11.90 18.95 -2.45
N LEU A 177 11.90 17.61 -2.38
CA LEU A 177 10.71 16.86 -1.97
C LEU A 177 10.34 17.13 -0.50
N ILE A 178 11.33 17.16 0.39
CA ILE A 178 11.12 17.47 1.80
C ILE A 178 10.58 18.89 1.97
N GLU A 179 11.13 19.86 1.24
CA GLU A 179 10.60 21.23 1.22
C GLU A 179 9.17 21.27 0.67
N LEU A 180 8.87 20.58 -0.43
CA LEU A 180 7.53 20.53 -1.01
C LEU A 180 6.48 20.05 0.00
N VAL A 181 6.78 18.96 0.71
CA VAL A 181 5.90 18.40 1.75
C VAL A 181 5.84 19.33 2.96
N GLY A 182 6.99 19.86 3.41
CA GLY A 182 7.09 20.71 4.60
C GLY A 182 6.47 22.09 4.45
N MET A 183 6.41 22.64 3.23
CA MET A 183 5.72 23.89 2.93
C MET A 183 4.20 23.71 2.90
N GLY A 184 3.70 22.47 2.88
CA GLY A 184 2.28 22.18 2.93
C GLY A 184 1.49 22.72 1.73
N TYR A 185 2.12 22.80 0.55
CA TYR A 185 1.52 23.39 -0.65
C TYR A 185 0.16 22.76 -1.01
N PHE A 186 0.07 21.43 -0.87
CA PHE A 186 -1.14 20.65 -1.13
C PHE A 186 -2.05 20.49 0.10
N SER A 187 -1.58 20.88 1.29
CA SER A 187 -2.25 20.65 2.57
C SER A 187 -2.74 21.95 3.22
N LYS A 188 -3.14 22.96 2.43
CA LYS A 188 -3.63 24.25 2.95
C LYS A 188 -4.73 24.04 4.01
N GLY A 189 -4.47 24.49 5.23
CA GLY A 189 -5.38 24.39 6.38
C GLY A 189 -5.12 23.21 7.34
N LEU A 190 -4.18 22.32 7.03
CA LEU A 190 -3.81 21.22 7.92
C LEU A 190 -2.73 21.64 8.93
N ASN A 191 -2.83 21.10 10.14
CA ASN A 191 -1.86 21.34 11.21
C ASN A 191 -0.65 20.39 11.09
N ARG A 192 0.42 20.70 11.83
CA ARG A 192 1.65 19.88 11.86
C ARG A 192 1.42 18.43 12.31
N GLN A 193 0.42 18.19 13.16
CA GLN A 193 0.14 16.86 13.70
C GLN A 193 -0.45 15.95 12.63
N THR A 194 -1.43 16.43 11.86
CA THR A 194 -2.04 15.69 10.75
C THR A 194 -0.99 15.35 9.69
N LEU A 195 -0.10 16.28 9.35
CA LEU A 195 0.99 16.02 8.42
C LEU A 195 1.94 14.93 8.93
N SER A 196 2.37 15.01 10.20
CA SER A 196 3.24 14.00 10.80
C SER A 196 2.57 12.62 10.87
N MET A 197 1.27 12.55 11.16
CA MET A 197 0.49 11.30 11.13
C MET A 197 0.46 10.71 9.70
N GLY A 198 0.12 11.51 8.70
CA GLY A 198 0.09 11.05 7.30
C GLY A 198 1.46 10.58 6.80
N ILE A 199 2.54 11.31 7.11
CA ILE A 199 3.91 10.89 6.79
C ILE A 199 4.25 9.57 7.48
N THR A 200 3.88 9.42 8.74
CA THR A 200 4.14 8.20 9.52
C THR A 200 3.40 7.00 8.96
N GLU A 201 2.14 7.16 8.55
CA GLU A 201 1.34 6.11 7.94
C GLU A 201 1.93 5.65 6.60
N VAL A 202 2.24 6.59 5.69
CA VAL A 202 2.86 6.27 4.39
C VAL A 202 4.25 5.64 4.58
N PHE A 203 5.02 6.10 5.57
CA PHE A 203 6.31 5.51 5.90
C PHE A 203 6.17 4.07 6.41
N GLN A 204 5.19 3.80 7.29
CA GLN A 204 4.91 2.46 7.78
C GLN A 204 4.49 1.53 6.63
N GLU A 205 3.64 2.00 5.72
CA GLU A 205 3.20 1.24 4.54
C GLU A 205 4.36 0.94 3.57
N LEU A 206 5.06 1.97 3.10
CA LEU A 206 6.04 1.82 2.01
C LEU A 206 7.42 1.33 2.45
N ILE A 207 7.87 1.72 3.65
CA ILE A 207 9.25 1.47 4.11
C ILE A 207 9.31 0.32 5.12
N LEU A 208 8.35 0.26 6.03
CA LEU A 208 8.27 -0.82 7.03
C LEU A 208 7.43 -2.02 6.57
N ASP A 209 6.92 -1.97 5.33
CA ASP A 209 6.06 -3.00 4.71
C ASP A 209 4.89 -3.38 5.65
N VAL A 210 4.30 -2.41 6.37
CA VAL A 210 3.14 -2.64 7.24
C VAL A 210 1.88 -2.72 6.36
N LEU A 211 1.30 -3.92 6.27
CA LEU A 211 0.15 -4.19 5.39
C LEU A 211 -1.19 -3.98 6.10
N LYS A 212 -1.23 -4.18 7.43
CA LYS A 212 -2.41 -3.94 8.25
C LYS A 212 -2.00 -3.78 9.72
N GLN A 213 -2.68 -2.90 10.44
CA GLN A 213 -2.47 -2.72 11.87
C GLN A 213 -3.78 -2.39 12.61
N GLY A 214 -3.81 -2.65 13.92
CA GLY A 214 -5.01 -2.41 14.73
C GLY A 214 -5.05 -3.20 16.03
N TYR A 215 -5.89 -2.74 16.97
CA TYR A 215 -6.17 -3.46 18.21
C TYR A 215 -7.02 -4.72 17.97
N MET A 216 -6.58 -5.84 18.56
CA MET A 216 -7.34 -7.09 18.60
C MET A 216 -7.13 -7.80 19.94
N MET A 217 -8.07 -8.67 20.29
CA MET A 217 -8.00 -9.49 21.51
C MET A 217 -7.24 -10.78 21.21
N LYS A 218 -6.15 -11.04 21.93
CA LYS A 218 -5.34 -12.25 21.79
C LYS A 218 -5.56 -13.20 22.96
N LYS A 219 -5.70 -14.50 22.68
CA LYS A 219 -5.70 -15.54 23.72
C LYS A 219 -4.29 -15.88 24.18
N GLY A 220 -4.08 -15.94 25.49
CA GLY A 220 -2.84 -16.38 26.11
C GLY A 220 -2.61 -17.88 25.92
N HIS A 221 -1.39 -18.29 25.59
CA HIS A 221 -1.09 -19.71 25.36
C HIS A 221 -1.11 -20.52 26.66
N LYS A 222 -0.52 -19.98 27.75
CA LYS A 222 -0.41 -20.65 29.06
C LYS A 222 -1.65 -20.46 29.93
N ARG A 223 -2.05 -19.21 30.18
CA ARG A 223 -3.14 -18.87 31.11
C ARG A 223 -4.51 -18.68 30.45
N LYS A 224 -4.64 -18.94 29.14
CA LYS A 224 -5.88 -18.84 28.33
C LYS A 224 -6.72 -17.55 28.46
N ASN A 225 -6.24 -16.54 29.18
CA ASN A 225 -6.84 -15.21 29.29
C ASN A 225 -6.77 -14.45 27.97
N TRP A 226 -7.75 -13.59 27.74
CA TRP A 226 -7.82 -12.70 26.58
C TRP A 226 -7.27 -11.32 26.94
N THR A 227 -6.32 -10.82 26.14
CA THR A 227 -5.72 -9.50 26.34
C THR A 227 -5.73 -8.71 25.05
N GLU A 228 -6.11 -7.43 25.12
CA GLU A 228 -6.02 -6.51 24.00
C GLU A 228 -4.55 -6.21 23.68
N ARG A 229 -4.21 -6.24 22.39
CA ARG A 229 -2.86 -5.97 21.88
C ARG A 229 -2.97 -5.24 20.55
N TRP A 230 -2.00 -4.37 20.27
CA TRP A 230 -1.84 -3.78 18.94
C TRP A 230 -1.11 -4.76 18.03
N PHE A 231 -1.74 -5.15 16.93
CA PHE A 231 -1.15 -6.05 15.94
C PHE A 231 -0.63 -5.29 14.73
N VAL A 232 0.47 -5.76 14.18
CA VAL A 232 1.11 -5.25 12.96
C VAL A 232 1.42 -6.43 12.04
N LEU A 233 0.74 -6.47 10.89
CA LEU A 233 0.97 -7.45 9.83
C LEU A 233 2.04 -6.93 8.86
N ARG A 234 3.06 -7.74 8.65
CA ARG A 234 4.11 -7.59 7.62
C ARG A 234 4.14 -8.83 6.72
N PRO A 235 4.80 -8.79 5.56
CA PRO A 235 4.76 -9.89 4.59
C PRO A 235 5.10 -11.28 5.14
N ASN A 236 6.02 -11.35 6.12
CA ASN A 236 6.53 -12.58 6.70
C ASN A 236 6.21 -12.76 8.19
N SER A 237 5.46 -11.84 8.81
CA SER A 237 5.23 -11.91 10.26
C SER A 237 4.00 -11.11 10.69
N VAL A 238 3.38 -11.55 11.79
CA VAL A 238 2.41 -10.75 12.54
C VAL A 238 2.97 -10.48 13.92
N SER A 239 3.48 -9.27 14.14
CA SER A 239 3.98 -8.83 15.43
C SER A 239 2.83 -8.27 16.27
N TYR A 240 2.93 -8.37 17.60
CA TYR A 240 1.97 -7.74 18.50
C TYR A 240 2.63 -7.07 19.71
N TYR A 241 2.08 -5.92 20.09
CA TYR A 241 2.61 -4.95 21.05
C TYR A 241 1.57 -4.66 22.14
N VAL A 242 1.99 -3.99 23.22
CA VAL A 242 1.05 -3.52 24.25
C VAL A 242 0.06 -2.51 23.67
N CYS A 243 0.57 -1.53 22.94
CA CYS A 243 -0.18 -0.43 22.34
C CYS A 243 0.43 -0.03 20.99
N GLU A 244 -0.16 0.99 20.36
CA GLU A 244 0.20 1.51 19.04
C GLU A 244 1.56 2.24 18.96
N ASP A 245 2.23 2.49 20.09
CA ASP A 245 3.54 3.15 20.12
C ASP A 245 4.69 2.27 19.60
N LEU A 246 4.42 0.97 19.42
CA LEU A 246 5.38 -0.06 18.96
C LEU A 246 6.62 -0.22 19.85
N VAL A 247 6.61 0.31 21.08
CA VAL A 247 7.78 0.29 21.99
C VAL A 247 7.94 -1.09 22.63
N GLU A 248 6.86 -1.64 23.19
CA GLU A 248 6.90 -2.93 23.90
C GLU A 248 6.38 -4.09 23.03
N LYS A 249 7.27 -4.73 22.26
CA LYS A 249 6.95 -5.97 21.50
C LYS A 249 6.72 -7.13 22.47
N LYS A 250 5.53 -7.75 22.43
CA LYS A 250 5.17 -8.92 23.26
C LYS A 250 5.33 -10.25 22.55
N GLY A 251 5.41 -10.24 21.22
CA GLY A 251 5.74 -11.44 20.46
C GLY A 251 5.59 -11.24 18.96
N ASP A 252 5.92 -12.30 18.25
CA ASP A 252 5.95 -12.33 16.79
C ASP A 252 5.45 -13.68 16.29
N ILE A 253 4.54 -13.64 15.33
CA ILE A 253 4.00 -14.82 14.64
C ILE A 253 4.67 -14.86 13.29
N VAL A 254 5.72 -15.67 13.14
CA VAL A 254 6.39 -15.85 11.85
C VAL A 254 5.42 -16.56 10.90
N LEU A 255 5.17 -15.95 9.74
CA LEU A 255 4.36 -16.54 8.68
C LEU A 255 5.28 -17.27 7.72
N ASP A 256 4.94 -18.52 7.45
CA ASP A 256 5.64 -19.36 6.49
C ASP A 256 4.65 -19.98 5.50
N ARG A 257 5.16 -20.79 4.56
CA ARG A 257 4.36 -21.44 3.52
C ARG A 257 3.36 -22.47 4.07
N SER A 258 3.65 -23.02 5.25
CA SER A 258 2.84 -24.04 5.94
C SER A 258 1.71 -23.44 6.78
N CYS A 259 1.82 -22.15 7.12
CA CYS A 259 0.80 -21.46 7.91
C CYS A 259 -0.57 -21.47 7.21
N CYS A 260 -1.63 -21.43 8.02
CA CYS A 260 -2.98 -21.14 7.55
C CYS A 260 -3.73 -20.25 8.53
N VAL A 261 -4.71 -19.52 8.00
CA VAL A 261 -5.63 -18.71 8.80
C VAL A 261 -7.05 -19.22 8.57
N GLU A 262 -7.78 -19.43 9.65
CA GLU A 262 -9.13 -20.00 9.62
C GLU A 262 -10.09 -19.20 10.48
N SER A 263 -11.33 -19.06 10.01
CA SER A 263 -12.42 -18.51 10.80
C SER A 263 -12.86 -19.54 11.86
N LEU A 264 -13.02 -19.09 13.11
CA LEU A 264 -13.57 -19.91 14.19
C LEU A 264 -15.01 -19.49 14.52
N PRO A 265 -15.85 -20.42 15.02
CA PRO A 265 -17.15 -20.09 15.59
C PRO A 265 -16.97 -19.34 16.92
N ASP A 266 -18.02 -18.62 17.32
CA ASP A 266 -18.05 -17.88 18.58
C ASP A 266 -17.98 -18.88 19.76
N LYS A 267 -17.03 -18.65 20.69
CA LYS A 267 -16.80 -19.49 21.87
C LYS A 267 -16.29 -18.67 23.05
N GLU A 268 -16.48 -19.15 24.27
CA GLU A 268 -15.99 -18.50 25.51
C GLU A 268 -16.44 -17.03 25.67
N GLY A 269 -17.65 -16.70 25.20
CA GLY A 269 -18.17 -15.32 25.24
C GLY A 269 -17.44 -14.34 24.30
N LYS A 270 -16.54 -14.82 23.44
CA LYS A 270 -15.86 -14.04 22.41
C LYS A 270 -16.48 -14.30 21.04
N LYS A 271 -16.69 -13.20 20.31
CA LYS A 271 -17.21 -13.21 18.96
C LYS A 271 -16.11 -12.86 17.97
N CYS A 272 -16.39 -13.08 16.69
CA CYS A 272 -15.50 -12.67 15.60
C CYS A 272 -14.10 -13.29 15.73
N LEU A 273 -14.07 -14.58 16.06
CA LEU A 273 -12.84 -15.33 16.30
C LEU A 273 -12.22 -15.85 15.00
N PHE A 274 -10.89 -15.87 14.97
CA PHE A 274 -10.11 -16.56 13.96
C PHE A 274 -8.83 -17.11 14.58
N ILE A 275 -8.18 -18.04 13.88
CA ILE A 275 -6.96 -18.68 14.34
C ILE A 275 -5.90 -18.65 13.25
N ILE A 276 -4.67 -18.31 13.64
CA ILE A 276 -3.49 -18.48 12.79
C ILE A 276 -2.77 -19.73 13.28
N LYS A 277 -2.70 -20.76 12.43
CA LYS A 277 -1.97 -22.00 12.71
C LYS A 277 -0.61 -21.91 12.01
N CYS A 278 0.45 -22.02 12.79
CA CYS A 278 1.83 -22.19 12.33
C CYS A 278 2.26 -23.64 12.62
N THR A 279 3.45 -24.03 12.13
CA THR A 279 3.96 -25.41 12.27
C THR A 279 3.93 -25.91 13.72
N ASP A 280 4.35 -25.07 14.66
CA ASP A 280 4.52 -25.47 16.07
C ASP A 280 3.48 -24.87 17.03
N LYS A 281 2.75 -23.84 16.60
CA LYS A 281 1.91 -23.01 17.48
C LYS A 281 0.67 -22.51 16.77
N SER A 282 -0.40 -22.36 17.54
CA SER A 282 -1.63 -21.72 17.06
C SER A 282 -2.01 -20.52 17.92
N PHE A 283 -2.53 -19.49 17.25
CA PHE A 283 -2.83 -18.20 17.85
C PHE A 283 -4.31 -17.86 17.63
N GLU A 284 -5.11 -17.99 18.70
CA GLU A 284 -6.51 -17.56 18.68
C GLU A 284 -6.60 -16.05 18.92
N ILE A 285 -7.30 -15.37 18.01
CA ILE A 285 -7.47 -13.93 17.98
C ILE A 285 -8.95 -13.61 17.78
N SER A 286 -9.42 -12.55 18.43
CA SER A 286 -10.79 -12.01 18.31
C SER A 286 -10.70 -10.57 17.84
N ALA A 287 -11.38 -10.26 16.73
CA ALA A 287 -11.52 -8.90 16.21
C ALA A 287 -12.73 -8.18 16.86
N SER A 288 -12.79 -6.85 16.71
CA SER A 288 -13.91 -6.07 17.26
C SER A 288 -15.25 -6.38 16.59
N ASP A 289 -15.24 -6.72 15.30
CA ASP A 289 -16.43 -6.92 14.49
C ASP A 289 -16.17 -7.89 13.31
N LYS A 290 -17.25 -8.29 12.63
CA LYS A 290 -17.20 -9.25 11.52
C LYS A 290 -16.41 -8.69 10.32
N LYS A 291 -16.48 -7.39 10.06
CA LYS A 291 -15.78 -6.74 8.93
C LYS A 291 -14.27 -6.81 9.15
N LYS A 292 -13.78 -6.32 10.30
CA LYS A 292 -12.37 -6.39 10.68
C LYS A 292 -11.86 -7.83 10.74
N LYS A 293 -12.66 -8.78 11.26
CA LYS A 293 -12.31 -10.20 11.20
C LYS A 293 -11.99 -10.64 9.77
N GLN A 294 -12.88 -10.37 8.82
CA GLN A 294 -12.68 -10.78 7.42
C GLN A 294 -11.49 -10.06 6.79
N GLU A 295 -11.32 -8.76 7.02
CA GLU A 295 -10.17 -8.01 6.50
C GLU A 295 -8.84 -8.56 7.04
N TRP A 296 -8.76 -8.89 8.33
CA TRP A 296 -7.55 -9.49 8.93
C TRP A 296 -7.27 -10.90 8.40
N ILE A 297 -8.29 -11.75 8.30
CA ILE A 297 -8.15 -13.09 7.70
C ILE A 297 -7.64 -12.96 6.27
N GLN A 298 -8.28 -12.13 5.45
CA GLN A 298 -7.91 -11.93 4.06
C GLN A 298 -6.47 -11.41 3.93
N ALA A 299 -6.10 -10.39 4.72
CA ALA A 299 -4.75 -9.82 4.66
C ALA A 299 -3.66 -10.86 5.04
N VAL A 300 -3.87 -11.62 6.12
CA VAL A 300 -2.95 -12.70 6.54
C VAL A 300 -2.89 -13.80 5.48
N GLN A 301 -4.03 -14.19 4.91
CA GLN A 301 -4.11 -15.23 3.88
C GLN A 301 -3.37 -14.81 2.60
N THR A 302 -3.51 -13.56 2.17
CA THR A 302 -2.76 -12.99 1.04
C THR A 302 -1.25 -13.05 1.30
N CYS A 303 -0.79 -12.69 2.51
CA CYS A 303 0.64 -12.79 2.85
C CYS A 303 1.16 -14.23 2.75
N ILE A 304 0.44 -15.20 3.31
CA ILE A 304 0.78 -16.62 3.23
C ILE A 304 0.84 -17.07 1.76
N GLN A 305 -0.10 -16.63 0.93
CA GLN A 305 -0.11 -16.96 -0.49
C GLN A 305 1.09 -16.36 -1.24
N LEU A 306 1.45 -15.10 -0.97
CA LEU A 306 2.64 -14.48 -1.54
C LEU A 306 3.92 -15.24 -1.16
N LEU A 307 4.03 -15.69 0.10
CA LEU A 307 5.15 -16.51 0.58
C LEU A 307 5.24 -17.87 -0.13
N ARG A 308 4.10 -18.49 -0.44
CA ARG A 308 4.04 -19.75 -1.20
C ARG A 308 4.51 -19.58 -2.63
N LEU A 309 4.13 -18.47 -3.26
CA LEU A 309 4.52 -18.13 -4.63
C LEU A 309 5.94 -17.52 -4.71
N GLY A 310 6.55 -17.15 -3.58
CA GLY A 310 7.84 -16.46 -3.56
C GLY A 310 7.78 -15.04 -4.12
N LEU A 311 6.61 -14.41 -4.09
CA LEU A 311 6.39 -13.05 -4.58
C LEU A 311 6.85 -12.00 -3.55
N LEU A 312 7.18 -10.81 -4.04
CA LEU A 312 7.61 -9.67 -3.22
C LEU A 312 6.43 -9.04 -2.46
N SER A 313 6.73 -8.08 -1.58
CA SER A 313 5.66 -7.30 -0.93
C SER A 313 4.86 -6.51 -1.97
N PRO A 314 3.54 -6.31 -1.76
CA PRO A 314 2.67 -5.63 -2.72
C PRO A 314 3.18 -4.25 -3.15
N HIS A 315 3.75 -3.47 -2.22
CA HIS A 315 4.27 -2.14 -2.51
C HIS A 315 5.53 -2.17 -3.38
N ARG A 316 6.43 -3.12 -3.13
CA ARG A 316 7.63 -3.33 -3.96
C ARG A 316 7.26 -3.83 -5.35
N GLU A 317 6.34 -4.78 -5.45
CA GLU A 317 5.83 -5.27 -6.73
C GLU A 317 5.14 -4.16 -7.52
N SER A 318 4.26 -3.38 -6.88
CA SER A 318 3.59 -2.25 -7.51
C SER A 318 4.60 -1.21 -8.03
N ARG A 319 5.64 -0.89 -7.26
CA ARG A 319 6.72 0.01 -7.68
C ARG A 319 7.46 -0.52 -8.90
N LEU A 320 7.84 -1.81 -8.90
CA LEU A 320 8.52 -2.44 -10.03
C LEU A 320 7.66 -2.43 -11.29
N ARG A 321 6.37 -2.76 -11.17
CA ARG A 321 5.42 -2.70 -12.30
C ARG A 321 5.31 -1.30 -12.89
N ARG A 322 5.22 -0.26 -12.04
CA ARG A 322 5.18 1.13 -12.52
C ARG A 322 6.45 1.50 -13.29
N ARG A 323 7.62 1.05 -12.83
CA ARG A 323 8.90 1.28 -13.55
C ARG A 323 8.98 0.54 -14.87
N GLU A 324 8.64 -0.75 -14.85
CA GLU A 324 8.69 -1.59 -16.05
C GLU A 324 7.76 -1.05 -17.14
N LEU A 325 6.54 -0.64 -16.77
CA LEU A 325 5.59 -0.03 -17.70
C LEU A 325 6.18 1.24 -18.34
N ARG A 326 6.77 2.14 -17.53
CA ARG A 326 7.41 3.36 -18.04
C ARG A 326 8.60 3.06 -18.95
N GLN A 327 9.45 2.10 -18.58
CA GLN A 327 10.60 1.72 -19.41
C GLN A 327 10.16 1.15 -20.76
N ARG A 328 9.10 0.34 -20.78
CA ARG A 328 8.50 -0.16 -22.04
C ARG A 328 7.99 0.98 -22.90
N GLN A 329 7.22 1.90 -22.32
CA GLN A 329 6.71 3.08 -23.02
C GLN A 329 7.83 3.95 -23.60
N GLN A 330 8.89 4.19 -22.81
CA GLN A 330 10.04 4.97 -23.26
C GLN A 330 10.79 4.28 -24.42
N VAL A 331 11.01 2.97 -24.34
CA VAL A 331 11.66 2.21 -25.42
C VAL A 331 10.80 2.24 -26.69
N GLU A 332 9.48 2.09 -26.57
CA GLU A 332 8.56 2.17 -27.70
C GLU A 332 8.57 3.57 -28.35
N GLU A 333 8.59 4.64 -27.55
CA GLU A 333 8.66 6.02 -28.03
C GLU A 333 10.01 6.33 -28.72
N GLU A 334 11.12 5.87 -28.14
CA GLU A 334 12.48 6.02 -28.71
C GLU A 334 12.62 5.24 -30.03
N ASP A 335 12.14 3.99 -30.09
CA ASP A 335 12.15 3.17 -31.31
C ASP A 335 11.34 3.83 -32.43
N LEU A 336 10.17 4.37 -32.09
CA LEU A 336 9.29 5.06 -33.03
C LEU A 336 9.96 6.35 -33.53
N ALA A 337 10.61 7.11 -32.65
CA ALA A 337 11.30 8.36 -33.00
C ALA A 337 12.51 8.11 -33.90
N VAL A 338 13.27 7.04 -33.64
CA VAL A 338 14.40 6.62 -34.49
C VAL A 338 13.89 6.22 -35.88
N ARG A 339 12.82 5.42 -35.96
CA ARG A 339 12.22 5.04 -37.26
C ARG A 339 11.72 6.25 -38.03
N MET A 340 11.05 7.19 -37.36
CA MET A 340 10.55 8.41 -37.98
C MET A 340 11.69 9.25 -38.56
N LYS A 341 12.76 9.45 -37.78
CA LYS A 341 13.96 10.20 -38.23
C LYS A 341 14.67 9.52 -39.41
N GLN A 342 14.79 8.19 -39.41
CA GLN A 342 15.40 7.45 -40.51
C GLN A 342 14.60 7.59 -41.80
N LEU A 343 13.27 7.49 -41.72
CA LEU A 343 12.40 7.65 -42.89
C LEU A 343 12.41 9.08 -43.41
N GLN A 344 12.41 10.07 -42.53
CA GLN A 344 12.48 11.47 -42.92
C GLN A 344 13.80 11.78 -43.66
N LEU A 345 14.93 11.25 -43.18
CA LEU A 345 16.22 11.39 -43.87
C LEU A 345 16.24 10.66 -45.23
N ALA A 346 15.65 9.46 -45.31
CA ALA A 346 15.55 8.71 -46.56
C ALA A 346 14.70 9.46 -47.58
N ASN A 347 13.59 10.06 -47.13
CA ASN A 347 12.70 10.88 -47.94
C ASN A 347 13.42 12.11 -48.49
N ASP A 348 14.09 12.87 -47.63
CA ASP A 348 14.86 14.07 -48.01
C ASP A 348 15.94 13.75 -49.05
N ASN A 349 16.70 12.67 -48.85
CA ASN A 349 17.73 12.24 -49.79
C ASN A 349 17.14 11.85 -51.14
N LYS A 350 16.02 11.14 -51.14
CA LYS A 350 15.37 10.67 -52.37
C LYS A 350 14.72 11.84 -53.13
N GLN A 351 14.19 12.82 -52.42
CA GLN A 351 13.68 14.06 -53.00
C GLN A 351 14.81 14.89 -53.65
N ARG A 352 15.95 15.05 -52.99
CA ARG A 352 17.14 15.70 -53.59
C ARG A 352 17.62 14.97 -54.85
N GLN A 353 17.65 13.63 -54.83
CA GLN A 353 18.01 12.85 -56.01
C GLN A 353 17.02 13.05 -57.16
N LEU A 354 15.71 13.09 -56.87
CA LEU A 354 14.67 13.33 -57.86
C LEU A 354 14.80 14.73 -58.47
N GLU A 355 15.06 15.75 -57.66
CA GLU A 355 15.29 17.12 -58.13
C GLU A 355 16.54 17.22 -59.01
N ALA A 356 17.65 16.58 -58.62
CA ALA A 356 18.86 16.52 -59.43
C ALA A 356 18.60 15.83 -60.77
N MET A 357 17.85 14.73 -60.78
CA MET A 357 17.49 14.01 -62.00
C MET A 357 16.57 14.87 -62.89
N ARG A 358 15.57 15.55 -62.33
CA ARG A 358 14.71 16.51 -63.06
C ARG A 358 15.52 17.64 -63.70
N ARG A 359 16.50 18.21 -62.98
CA ARG A 359 17.40 19.24 -63.51
C ARG A 359 18.28 18.70 -64.64
N ASN A 360 18.79 17.48 -64.51
CA ASN A 360 19.57 16.83 -65.57
C ASN A 360 18.74 16.58 -66.84
N VAL A 361 17.50 16.10 -66.70
CA VAL A 361 16.57 15.94 -67.82
C VAL A 361 16.28 17.28 -68.48
N HIS A 362 15.98 18.31 -67.68
CA HIS A 362 15.73 19.66 -68.19
C HIS A 362 16.94 20.25 -68.93
N HIS A 363 18.14 20.08 -68.39
CA HIS A 363 19.38 20.51 -69.03
C HIS A 363 19.64 19.76 -70.34
N TYR A 364 19.44 18.43 -70.36
CA TYR A 364 19.59 17.62 -71.56
C TYR A 364 18.60 18.03 -72.66
N VAL A 365 17.34 18.27 -72.30
CA VAL A 365 16.28 18.71 -73.22
C VAL A 365 16.55 20.10 -73.81
N ILE A 366 17.06 21.05 -73.02
CA ILE A 366 17.30 22.43 -73.49
C ILE A 366 18.63 22.56 -74.25
N TYR A 367 19.72 21.98 -73.72
CA TYR A 367 21.08 22.30 -74.15
C TYR A 367 21.75 21.22 -75.00
N VAL A 368 21.30 19.96 -74.91
CA VAL A 368 22.00 18.83 -75.54
C VAL A 368 21.23 18.26 -76.73
N CYS A 369 19.89 18.24 -76.70
CA CYS A 369 19.13 17.57 -77.75
C CYS A 369 17.82 18.29 -78.16
N PRO A 370 17.89 19.33 -79.01
CA PRO A 370 16.70 19.94 -79.58
C PRO A 370 16.08 19.11 -80.74
N TYR A 371 16.83 18.20 -81.39
CA TYR A 371 16.42 17.56 -82.65
C TYR A 371 16.69 16.05 -82.83
N GLY A 372 17.11 15.27 -81.82
CA GLY A 372 17.13 13.81 -82.00
C GLY A 372 17.94 13.01 -81.01
N LEU A 373 17.25 12.35 -80.07
CA LEU A 373 17.58 11.11 -79.33
C LEU A 373 16.41 10.81 -78.38
N LEU A 374 15.22 10.58 -78.95
CA LEU A 374 13.95 10.34 -78.25
C LEU A 374 14.04 9.17 -77.24
N GLN A 375 14.79 8.12 -77.57
CA GLN A 375 14.96 6.95 -76.70
C GLN A 375 15.70 7.27 -75.39
N VAL A 376 16.78 8.06 -75.43
CA VAL A 376 17.54 8.44 -74.23
C VAL A 376 16.70 9.34 -73.33
N ARG A 377 15.92 10.25 -73.94
CA ARG A 377 14.96 11.08 -73.23
C ARG A 377 13.87 10.25 -72.55
N GLN A 378 13.25 9.30 -73.26
CA GLN A 378 12.22 8.41 -72.69
C GLN A 378 12.76 7.58 -71.53
N GLN A 379 13.97 7.01 -71.67
CA GLN A 379 14.60 6.25 -70.58
C GLN A 379 14.88 7.11 -69.34
N MET A 380 15.32 8.36 -69.53
CA MET A 380 15.52 9.31 -68.44
C MET A 380 14.20 9.72 -67.77
N GLU A 381 13.15 9.98 -68.56
CA GLU A 381 11.80 10.30 -68.06
C GLU A 381 11.19 9.11 -67.29
N GLU A 382 11.38 7.88 -67.77
CA GLU A 382 10.97 6.65 -67.06
C GLU A 382 11.70 6.49 -65.72
N GLN A 383 13.00 6.75 -65.66
CA GLN A 383 13.75 6.70 -64.39
C GLN A 383 13.27 7.77 -63.39
N VAL A 384 12.92 8.97 -63.85
CA VAL A 384 12.32 10.01 -63.01
C VAL A 384 10.95 9.55 -62.50
N ALA A 385 10.12 8.96 -63.37
CA ALA A 385 8.79 8.47 -63.01
C ALA A 385 8.85 7.29 -62.01
N GLN A 386 9.80 6.37 -62.18
CA GLN A 386 10.03 5.27 -61.25
C GLN A 386 10.48 5.78 -59.88
N LYS A 387 11.44 6.71 -59.84
CA LYS A 387 11.89 7.32 -58.57
C LYS A 387 10.81 8.17 -57.91
N SER A 388 9.93 8.83 -58.66
CA SER A 388 8.79 9.56 -58.08
C SER A 388 7.77 8.60 -57.46
N SER A 389 7.49 7.46 -58.11
CA SER A 389 6.60 6.45 -57.54
C SER A 389 7.17 5.82 -56.26
N GLU A 390 8.47 5.56 -56.21
CA GLU A 390 9.14 5.13 -54.98
C GLU A 390 9.02 6.18 -53.87
N LEU A 391 9.22 7.47 -54.18
CA LEU A 391 9.07 8.56 -53.22
C LEU A 391 7.65 8.64 -52.66
N GLU A 392 6.63 8.46 -53.50
CA GLU A 392 5.23 8.40 -53.08
C GLU A 392 4.99 7.25 -52.09
N GLN A 393 5.57 6.08 -52.31
CA GLN A 393 5.49 4.95 -51.37
C GLN A 393 6.19 5.28 -50.03
N TYR A 394 7.32 5.99 -50.04
CA TYR A 394 7.97 6.44 -48.80
C TYR A 394 7.13 7.48 -48.05
N LEU A 395 6.53 8.43 -48.75
CA LEU A 395 5.61 9.42 -48.17
C LEU A 395 4.37 8.75 -47.57
N GLN A 396 3.84 7.72 -48.22
CA GLN A 396 2.76 6.89 -47.67
C GLN A 396 3.16 6.27 -46.33
N ARG A 397 4.37 5.69 -46.26
CA ARG A 397 4.90 5.06 -45.05
C ARG A 397 5.16 6.03 -43.90
N VAL A 398 5.55 7.28 -44.22
CA VAL A 398 5.69 8.35 -43.24
C VAL A 398 4.31 8.72 -42.68
N ARG A 399 3.29 8.90 -43.54
CA ARG A 399 1.92 9.16 -43.07
C ARG A 399 1.37 8.03 -42.22
N GLU A 400 1.61 6.78 -42.59
CA GLU A 400 1.20 5.61 -41.78
C GLU A 400 1.84 5.64 -40.38
N LEU A 401 3.08 6.13 -40.25
CA LEU A 401 3.75 6.28 -38.95
C LEU A 401 3.24 7.48 -38.16
N GLU A 402 2.95 8.61 -38.82
CA GLU A 402 2.28 9.75 -38.21
C GLU A 402 0.89 9.35 -37.69
N ASP A 403 0.13 8.57 -38.46
CA ASP A 403 -1.14 7.99 -38.03
C ASP A 403 -0.97 7.03 -36.84
N MET A 404 0.09 6.21 -36.82
CA MET A 404 0.38 5.36 -35.66
C MET A 404 0.76 6.18 -34.43
N TYR A 405 1.48 7.29 -34.58
CA TYR A 405 1.78 8.24 -33.50
C TYR A 405 0.50 8.84 -32.92
N HIS A 406 -0.40 9.34 -33.77
CA HIS A 406 -1.67 9.89 -33.31
C HIS A 406 -2.55 8.83 -32.64
N ARG A 407 -2.59 7.59 -33.15
CA ARG A 407 -3.29 6.50 -32.46
C ARG A 407 -2.69 6.17 -31.10
N LEU A 408 -1.37 6.32 -30.94
CA LEU A 408 -0.69 6.13 -29.66
C LEU A 408 -1.03 7.24 -28.68
N GLU A 409 -1.08 8.50 -29.15
CA GLU A 409 -1.56 9.64 -28.38
C GLU A 409 -3.02 9.45 -27.94
N GLU A 410 -3.91 9.06 -28.87
CA GLU A 410 -5.31 8.73 -28.57
C GLU A 410 -5.42 7.58 -27.55
N ALA A 411 -4.65 6.50 -27.72
CA ALA A 411 -4.65 5.39 -26.78
C ALA A 411 -4.15 5.79 -25.37
N LEU A 412 -3.20 6.73 -25.28
CA LEU A 412 -2.74 7.31 -24.01
C LEU A 412 -3.85 8.15 -23.35
N GLU A 413 -4.59 8.92 -24.14
CA GLU A 413 -5.76 9.69 -23.67
C GLU A 413 -6.88 8.74 -23.20
N ASP A 414 -7.15 7.67 -23.95
CA ASP A 414 -8.11 6.62 -23.60
C ASP A 414 -7.70 5.89 -22.31
N GLU A 415 -6.42 5.58 -22.11
CA GLU A 415 -5.94 4.97 -20.87
C GLU A 415 -6.14 5.91 -19.67
N ARG A 416 -5.92 7.22 -19.86
CA ARG A 416 -6.19 8.24 -18.84
C ARG A 416 -7.67 8.29 -18.50
N GLN A 417 -8.54 8.30 -19.51
CA GLN A 417 -9.99 8.30 -19.32
C GLN A 417 -10.45 7.02 -18.61
N ALA A 418 -9.95 5.85 -19.03
CA ALA A 418 -10.27 4.57 -18.40
C ALA A 418 -9.86 4.53 -16.92
N LYS A 419 -8.71 5.10 -16.55
CA LYS A 419 -8.31 5.23 -15.14
C LYS A 419 -9.24 6.15 -14.35
N GLN A 420 -9.67 7.26 -14.92
CA GLN A 420 -10.64 8.16 -14.29
C GLN A 420 -11.99 7.46 -14.09
N ASP A 421 -12.45 6.71 -15.09
CA ASP A 421 -13.69 5.92 -15.03
C ASP A 421 -13.59 4.79 -13.99
N GLU A 422 -12.46 4.11 -13.89
CA GLU A 422 -12.22 3.09 -12.86
C GLU A 422 -12.24 3.72 -11.45
N GLU A 423 -11.62 4.89 -11.27
CA GLU A 423 -11.66 5.62 -10.00
C GLU A 423 -13.08 6.05 -9.64
N ALA A 424 -13.86 6.51 -10.62
CA ALA A 424 -15.27 6.85 -10.45
C ALA A 424 -16.11 5.61 -10.08
N MET A 425 -15.87 4.46 -10.72
CA MET A 425 -16.53 3.20 -10.40
C MET A 425 -16.20 2.73 -8.98
N ARG A 426 -14.94 2.83 -8.55
CA ARG A 426 -14.53 2.53 -7.16
C ARG A 426 -15.24 3.43 -6.15
N LYS A 427 -15.35 4.74 -6.43
CA LYS A 427 -16.10 5.68 -5.59
C LYS A 427 -17.58 5.32 -5.51
N LEU A 428 -18.19 4.95 -6.65
CA LEU A 428 -19.59 4.52 -6.68
C LEU A 428 -19.80 3.22 -5.88
N GLN A 429 -18.91 2.24 -6.06
CA GLN A 429 -18.95 0.98 -5.33
C GLN A 429 -18.79 1.20 -3.81
N ALA A 430 -17.91 2.10 -3.39
CA ALA A 430 -17.75 2.48 -1.98
C ALA A 430 -19.05 3.08 -1.41
N ARG A 431 -19.71 4.00 -2.14
CA ARG A 431 -21.01 4.57 -1.73
C ARG A 431 -22.09 3.51 -1.61
N LEU A 432 -22.20 2.60 -2.58
CA LEU A 432 -23.18 1.51 -2.53
C LEU A 432 -22.94 0.58 -1.33
N LEU A 433 -21.68 0.28 -1.02
CA LEU A 433 -21.33 -0.51 0.17
C LEU A 433 -21.68 0.21 1.47
N GLU A 434 -21.53 1.53 1.55
CA GLU A 434 -21.97 2.33 2.70
C GLU A 434 -23.50 2.31 2.84
N GLU A 435 -24.24 2.47 1.75
CA GLU A 435 -25.71 2.38 1.77
C GLU A 435 -26.20 0.99 2.18
N GLU A 436 -25.59 -0.10 1.66
CA GLU A 436 -25.92 -1.46 2.09
C GLU A 436 -25.60 -1.68 3.58
N ALA A 437 -24.48 -1.15 4.06
CA ALA A 437 -24.11 -1.25 5.46
C ALA A 437 -25.11 -0.52 6.37
N ALA A 438 -25.56 0.67 5.97
CA ALA A 438 -26.58 1.43 6.69
C ALA A 438 -27.92 0.67 6.76
N LYS A 439 -28.40 0.14 5.63
CA LYS A 439 -29.63 -0.67 5.59
C LYS A 439 -29.53 -1.93 6.45
N ARG A 440 -28.37 -2.59 6.47
CA ARG A 440 -28.13 -3.75 7.34
C ARG A 440 -28.16 -3.37 8.82
N ALA A 441 -27.59 -2.23 9.19
CA ALA A 441 -27.62 -1.74 10.58
C ALA A 441 -29.05 -1.44 11.04
N GLU A 442 -29.87 -0.82 10.19
CA GLU A 442 -31.30 -0.59 10.49
C GLU A 442 -32.06 -1.90 10.68
N LEU A 443 -31.86 -2.88 9.79
CA LEU A 443 -32.48 -4.20 9.91
C LEU A 443 -32.05 -4.94 11.19
N GLU A 444 -30.78 -4.87 11.57
CA GLU A 444 -30.28 -5.43 12.82
C GLU A 444 -30.91 -4.75 14.05
N GLN A 445 -31.10 -3.43 14.01
CA GLN A 445 -31.76 -2.69 15.09
C GLN A 445 -33.23 -3.09 15.23
N ILE A 446 -33.96 -3.22 14.12
CA ILE A 446 -35.35 -3.69 14.10
C ILE A 446 -35.43 -5.12 14.64
N HIS A 447 -34.55 -6.02 14.20
CA HIS A 447 -34.52 -7.40 14.69
C HIS A 447 -34.28 -7.46 16.22
N LEU A 448 -33.35 -6.64 16.73
CA LEU A 448 -33.08 -6.57 18.17
C LEU A 448 -34.30 -6.06 18.96
N GLN A 449 -35.02 -5.07 18.43
CA GLN A 449 -36.26 -4.59 19.02
C GLN A 449 -37.34 -5.67 19.06
N GLN A 450 -37.54 -6.39 17.94
CA GLN A 450 -38.48 -7.51 17.88
C GLN A 450 -38.13 -8.61 18.89
N GLN A 451 -36.85 -8.96 19.02
CA GLN A 451 -36.41 -9.98 19.98
C GLN A 451 -36.65 -9.56 21.44
N ARG A 452 -36.45 -8.28 21.77
CA ARG A 452 -36.79 -7.73 23.10
C ARG A 452 -38.29 -7.78 23.37
N ALA A 453 -39.11 -7.40 22.39
CA ALA A 453 -40.56 -7.45 22.52
C ALA A 453 -41.05 -8.90 22.75
N LEU A 454 -40.54 -9.87 21.98
CA LEU A 454 -40.85 -11.29 22.18
C LEU A 454 -40.46 -11.78 23.58
N SER A 455 -39.26 -11.44 24.04
CA SER A 455 -38.79 -11.81 25.39
C SER A 455 -39.66 -11.19 26.49
N GLN A 456 -40.15 -9.96 26.32
CA GLN A 456 -41.07 -9.32 27.26
C GLN A 456 -42.42 -10.03 27.28
N THR A 457 -43.00 -10.31 26.11
CA THR A 457 -44.27 -11.04 26.01
C THR A 457 -44.18 -12.46 26.59
N GLU A 458 -43.04 -13.15 26.40
CA GLU A 458 -42.80 -14.45 27.03
C GLU A 458 -42.73 -14.37 28.56
N ALA A 459 -42.07 -13.34 29.11
CA ALA A 459 -41.99 -13.11 30.55
C ALA A 459 -43.37 -12.81 31.16
N GLU A 460 -44.15 -11.91 30.54
CA GLU A 460 -45.53 -11.61 30.94
C GLU A 460 -46.42 -12.86 30.93
N LYS A 461 -46.28 -13.71 29.89
CA LYS A 461 -47.00 -14.97 29.81
C LYS A 461 -46.61 -15.93 30.94
N GLN A 462 -45.35 -16.00 31.32
CA GLN A 462 -44.90 -16.82 32.45
C GLN A 462 -45.46 -16.33 33.78
N GLU A 463 -45.49 -15.01 34.01
CA GLU A 463 -46.10 -14.43 35.21
C GLU A 463 -47.59 -14.74 35.30
N LEU A 464 -48.35 -14.56 34.21
CA LEU A 464 -49.77 -14.89 34.16
C LEU A 464 -50.04 -16.39 34.43
N VAL A 465 -49.18 -17.28 33.93
CA VAL A 465 -49.27 -18.72 34.22
C VAL A 465 -48.98 -19.01 35.69
N ALA A 466 -47.98 -18.36 36.29
CA ALA A 466 -47.66 -18.50 37.70
C ALA A 466 -48.81 -18.01 38.60
N GLU A 467 -49.41 -16.85 38.28
CA GLU A 467 -50.59 -16.34 38.99
C GLU A 467 -51.79 -17.30 38.88
N ARG A 468 -52.05 -17.83 37.68
CA ARG A 468 -53.13 -18.81 37.47
C ARG A 468 -52.93 -20.05 38.34
N LEU A 469 -51.71 -20.59 38.37
CA LEU A 469 -51.36 -21.76 39.19
C LEU A 469 -51.48 -21.47 40.69
N ALA A 470 -51.11 -20.27 41.14
CA ALA A 470 -51.29 -19.86 42.54
C ALA A 470 -52.78 -19.81 42.91
N LYS A 471 -53.60 -19.16 42.10
CA LYS A 471 -55.07 -19.10 42.31
C LYS A 471 -55.71 -20.49 42.31
N GLU A 472 -55.23 -21.41 41.46
CA GLU A 472 -55.73 -22.79 41.42
C GLU A 472 -55.38 -23.57 42.69
N ARG A 473 -54.18 -23.36 43.26
CA ARG A 473 -53.79 -23.93 44.56
C ARG A 473 -54.62 -23.38 45.71
N ASP A 474 -54.84 -22.07 45.74
CA ASP A 474 -55.67 -21.42 46.76
C ASP A 474 -57.12 -21.91 46.70
N LEU A 475 -57.66 -22.07 45.48
CA LEU A 475 -58.99 -22.62 45.26
C LEU A 475 -59.08 -24.08 45.78
N GLN A 476 -58.09 -24.92 45.46
CA GLN A 476 -58.04 -26.29 45.97
C GLN A 476 -57.97 -26.34 47.51
N ALA A 477 -57.17 -25.47 48.13
CA ALA A 477 -57.08 -25.37 49.58
C ALA A 477 -58.42 -24.95 50.20
N ALA A 478 -59.09 -23.97 49.61
CA ALA A 478 -60.42 -23.53 50.04
C ALA A 478 -61.47 -24.65 49.89
N MET A 479 -61.45 -25.40 48.79
CA MET A 479 -62.33 -26.56 48.59
C MET A 479 -62.11 -27.64 49.67
N GLN A 480 -60.86 -27.95 49.98
CA GLN A 480 -60.53 -28.92 51.04
C GLN A 480 -60.97 -28.43 52.43
N GLN A 481 -60.89 -27.12 52.67
CA GLN A 481 -61.36 -26.53 53.92
C GLN A 481 -62.90 -26.58 54.03
N LEU A 482 -63.59 -26.32 52.92
CA LEU A 482 -65.05 -26.40 52.84
C LEU A 482 -65.55 -27.83 53.10
N ASP A 483 -64.91 -28.82 52.49
CA ASP A 483 -65.22 -30.25 52.71
C ASP A 483 -64.97 -30.68 54.16
N ARG A 484 -63.89 -30.19 54.80
CA ARG A 484 -63.68 -30.41 56.25
C ARG A 484 -64.82 -29.83 57.10
N LEU A 485 -65.21 -28.59 56.84
CA LEU A 485 -66.30 -27.93 57.57
C LEU A 485 -67.64 -28.64 57.34
N GLU A 486 -67.90 -29.15 56.13
CA GLU A 486 -69.09 -29.94 55.83
C GLU A 486 -69.12 -31.26 56.61
N ARG A 487 -67.99 -31.96 56.71
CA ARG A 487 -67.87 -33.18 57.53
C ARG A 487 -68.02 -32.90 59.01
N GLU A 488 -67.41 -31.82 59.52
CA GLU A 488 -67.58 -31.39 60.91
C GLU A 488 -69.05 -31.04 61.21
N ARG A 489 -69.73 -30.34 60.28
CA ARG A 489 -71.16 -30.04 60.40
C ARG A 489 -72.00 -31.31 60.41
N GLN A 490 -71.74 -32.27 59.51
CA GLN A 490 -72.43 -33.56 59.48
C GLN A 490 -72.22 -34.33 60.79
N GLY A 491 -70.98 -34.42 61.27
CA GLY A 491 -70.66 -35.07 62.55
C GLY A 491 -71.33 -34.39 63.75
N ALA A 492 -71.41 -33.04 63.76
CA ALA A 492 -72.12 -32.30 64.79
C ALA A 492 -73.63 -32.55 64.76
N LEU A 493 -74.22 -32.66 63.57
CA LEU A 493 -75.63 -33.01 63.38
C LEU A 493 -75.91 -34.44 63.88
N GLU A 494 -75.06 -35.41 63.55
CA GLU A 494 -75.17 -36.80 64.05
C GLU A 494 -75.05 -36.86 65.58
N GLN A 495 -74.09 -36.14 66.17
CA GLN A 495 -73.96 -36.06 67.63
C GLN A 495 -75.18 -35.41 68.29
N TYR A 496 -75.77 -34.39 67.66
CA TYR A 496 -76.99 -33.76 68.12
C TYR A 496 -78.18 -34.72 68.05
N GLU A 497 -78.31 -35.51 66.97
CA GLU A 497 -79.32 -36.56 66.87
C GLU A 497 -79.12 -37.63 67.95
N VAL A 498 -77.90 -38.17 68.12
CA VAL A 498 -77.61 -39.17 69.16
C VAL A 498 -77.91 -38.64 70.56
N ARG A 499 -77.53 -37.39 70.88
CA ARG A 499 -77.87 -36.75 72.15
C ARG A 499 -79.37 -36.55 72.32
N SER A 500 -80.09 -36.17 71.27
CA SER A 500 -81.55 -36.06 71.26
C SER A 500 -82.23 -37.41 71.49
N TYR A 501 -81.73 -38.49 70.86
CA TYR A 501 -82.19 -39.86 71.08
C TYR A 501 -81.92 -40.34 72.52
N MET A 502 -80.73 -40.09 73.07
CA MET A 502 -80.42 -40.40 74.48
C MET A 502 -81.30 -39.61 75.45
N TRP A 503 -81.51 -38.32 75.22
CA TRP A 503 -82.40 -37.49 76.04
C TRP A 503 -83.84 -38.00 76.04
N ARG A 504 -84.35 -38.44 74.88
CA ARG A 504 -85.66 -39.08 74.75
C ARG A 504 -85.74 -40.45 75.44
N PHE A 505 -84.62 -41.17 75.56
CA PHE A 505 -84.54 -42.44 76.29
C PHE A 505 -84.52 -42.24 77.81
N THR A 506 -83.81 -41.22 78.31
CA THR A 506 -83.78 -40.87 79.74
C THR A 506 -85.08 -40.26 80.27
N LEU A 507 -85.94 -39.70 79.40
CA LEU A 507 -87.28 -39.21 79.76
C LEU A 507 -88.38 -40.29 79.72
N ARG A 508 -88.03 -41.54 79.36
CA ARG A 508 -88.96 -42.69 79.29
C ARG A 508 -88.74 -43.75 80.38
N LEU A 509 -87.81 -43.51 81.29
CA LEU A 509 -87.63 -44.22 82.57
C LEU A 509 -88.09 -43.30 83.69
#